data_AF-A0A368GX90-F1
#
_entry.id   AF-A0A368GX90-F1
#
_cell.length_a   1.000
_cell.length_b   1.000
_cell.length_c   1.000
_cell.angle_alpha   90.00
_cell.angle_beta   90.00
_cell.angle_gamma   90.00
#
_symmetry.space_group_name_H-M   'P 1'
#
loop_
_entity.id
_entity.type
_entity.pdbx_description
1 polymer ?
#
loop_
_entity_poly.entity_id
_entity_poly.type
_entity_poly.pdbx_seq_one_letter_code
_entity_poly.pdbx_strand_id
1 'polypeptide(L)'
;METLPKMPKLWKIEHMESSQYPVINIKNNSNLKSIAELTHVENIVVGPGNRGVEIRDNPKLCIETEYMHTKFVMQYANHIKECGAPTREVSNSNEGAKATVVFWAYTMIMLVLSSRFRRI
;
A
#
# COMPACT_ATOMS: atom_id res chain seq x y z
N MET A 1 -1.08 -0.71 23.51
CA MET A 1 -1.40 0.64 23.03
C MET A 1 -2.45 0.51 21.95
N GLU A 2 -3.58 1.21 22.08
CA GLU A 2 -4.69 1.09 21.12
C GLU A 2 -4.71 2.20 20.07
N THR A 3 -4.25 3.39 20.41
CA THR A 3 -4.21 4.55 19.53
C THR A 3 -2.86 5.25 19.65
N LEU A 4 -2.48 5.98 18.60
CA LEU A 4 -1.34 6.89 18.66
C LEU A 4 -1.60 8.04 19.63
N PRO A 5 -0.56 8.61 20.27
CA PRO A 5 -0.71 9.82 21.05
C PRO A 5 -1.24 10.95 20.18
N LYS A 6 -2.06 11.83 20.77
CA LYS A 6 -2.62 12.96 20.05
C LYS A 6 -1.52 13.89 19.56
N MET A 7 -1.52 14.19 18.26
CA MET A 7 -0.51 15.04 17.62
C MET A 7 -1.16 16.11 16.73
N PRO A 8 -2.08 16.95 17.28
CA PRO A 8 -2.92 17.85 16.48
C PRO A 8 -2.16 18.96 15.74
N LYS A 9 -0.90 19.21 16.12
CA LYS A 9 -0.02 20.21 15.49
C LYS A 9 1.02 19.58 14.56
N LEU A 10 1.02 18.25 14.41
CA LEU A 10 1.98 17.56 13.55
C LEU A 10 1.50 17.61 12.11
N TRP A 11 2.11 18.48 11.31
CA TRP A 11 1.79 18.65 9.89
C TRP A 11 2.95 18.28 8.96
N LYS A 12 4.19 18.30 9.48
CA LYS A 12 5.42 18.01 8.73
C LYS A 12 6.37 17.15 9.54
N ILE A 13 7.02 16.20 8.86
CA ILE A 13 8.12 15.40 9.37
C ILE A 13 9.27 15.52 8.36
N GLU A 14 10.46 15.84 8.85
CA GLU A 14 11.64 16.02 8.01
C GLU A 14 12.82 15.24 8.58
N HIS A 15 13.45 14.44 7.72
CA HIS A 15 14.62 13.66 8.06
C HIS A 15 15.57 13.61 6.87
N MET A 16 16.54 14.53 6.85
CA MET A 16 17.45 14.75 5.72
C MET A 16 18.69 13.85 5.74
N GLU A 17 19.01 13.27 6.89
CA GLU A 17 20.15 12.37 7.03
C GLU A 17 19.89 11.04 6.31
N SER A 18 20.94 10.47 5.71
CA SER A 18 20.84 9.16 5.09
C SER A 18 20.67 8.09 6.17
N SER A 19 19.63 7.28 6.04
CA SER A 19 19.27 6.22 6.96
C SER A 19 18.62 5.07 6.21
N GLN A 20 19.00 3.85 6.58
CA GLN A 20 18.33 2.65 6.06
C GLN A 20 16.95 2.43 6.72
N TYR A 21 16.64 3.20 7.76
CA TYR A 21 15.43 3.05 8.54
C TYR A 21 14.34 4.02 8.10
N PRO A 22 13.06 3.61 8.18
CA PRO A 22 11.96 4.50 7.88
C PRO A 22 11.81 5.58 8.96
N VAL A 23 11.37 6.77 8.54
CA VAL A 23 11.17 7.91 9.46
C VAL A 23 10.00 7.66 10.40
N ILE A 24 8.96 6.98 9.91
CA ILE A 24 7.87 6.46 10.73
C ILE A 24 7.88 4.94 10.63
N ASN A 25 8.02 4.25 11.76
CA ASN A 25 8.05 2.79 11.84
C ASN A 25 6.96 2.28 12.80
N ILE A 26 5.85 1.77 12.26
CA ILE A 26 4.75 1.21 13.05
C ILE A 26 4.65 -0.28 12.76
N LYS A 27 5.32 -1.09 13.58
CA LYS A 27 5.39 -2.55 13.41
C LYS A 27 4.97 -3.30 14.65
N ASN A 28 4.38 -4.49 14.46
CA ASN A 28 4.15 -5.49 15.50
C ASN A 28 3.27 -4.99 16.67
N ASN A 29 2.33 -4.09 16.44
CA ASN A 29 1.39 -3.66 17.47
C ASN A 29 0.10 -4.48 17.41
N SER A 30 0.01 -5.49 18.28
CA SER A 30 -1.15 -6.40 18.39
C SER A 30 -2.46 -5.70 18.79
N ASN A 31 -2.37 -4.50 19.37
CA ASN A 31 -3.50 -3.78 19.91
C ASN A 31 -3.78 -2.44 19.20
N LEU A 32 -2.91 -1.97 18.30
CA LEU A 32 -3.11 -0.70 17.61
C LEU A 32 -4.32 -0.82 16.68
N LYS A 33 -5.30 0.07 16.87
CA LYS A 33 -6.56 0.08 16.13
C LYS A 33 -6.61 1.18 15.08
N SER A 34 -6.00 2.34 15.35
CA SER A 34 -6.12 3.53 14.50
C SER A 34 -4.80 4.30 14.38
N ILE A 35 -4.61 4.93 13.22
CA ILE A 35 -3.52 5.85 12.90
C ILE A 35 -4.04 7.25 12.51
N ALA A 36 -5.28 7.60 12.89
CA ALA A 36 -5.92 8.87 12.55
C ALA A 36 -5.02 10.11 12.82
N GLU A 37 -4.23 10.09 13.89
CA GLU A 37 -3.32 11.19 14.24
C GLU A 37 -2.24 11.48 13.18
N LEU A 38 -1.96 10.54 12.28
CA LEU A 38 -1.00 10.71 11.18
C LEU A 38 -1.65 11.12 9.85
N THR A 39 -2.98 11.02 9.71
CA THR A 39 -3.67 11.27 8.44
C THR A 39 -3.63 12.75 8.04
N HIS A 40 -3.42 13.63 9.03
CA HIS A 40 -3.25 15.07 8.86
C HIS A 40 -1.81 15.48 8.49
N VAL A 41 -0.84 14.55 8.49
CA VAL A 41 0.53 14.86 8.09
C VAL A 41 0.57 15.02 6.58
N GLU A 42 0.83 16.24 6.13
CA GLU A 42 0.81 16.59 4.70
C GLU A 42 2.18 16.41 4.04
N ASN A 43 3.27 16.57 4.82
CA ASN A 43 4.60 16.65 4.26
C ASN A 43 5.59 15.77 5.03
N ILE A 44 6.07 14.71 4.37
CA ILE A 44 7.14 13.86 4.88
C ILE A 44 8.32 14.00 3.92
N VAL A 45 9.32 14.76 4.36
CA VAL A 45 10.55 15.02 3.59
C VAL A 45 11.62 14.06 4.05
N VAL A 46 12.10 13.20 3.14
CA VAL A 46 13.13 12.22 3.45
C VAL A 46 14.36 12.40 2.58
N GLY A 47 15.53 12.25 3.19
CA GLY A 47 16.82 12.25 2.51
C GLY A 47 16.98 11.07 1.53
N PRO A 48 18.01 11.12 0.68
CA PRO A 48 18.25 10.10 -0.34
C PRO A 48 18.48 8.71 0.28
N GLY A 49 17.78 7.72 -0.28
CA GLY A 49 17.85 6.31 0.15
C GLY A 49 16.91 5.93 1.31
N ASN A 50 16.20 6.90 1.90
CA ASN A 50 15.34 6.65 3.04
C ASN A 50 13.95 6.12 2.62
N ARG A 51 13.39 5.22 3.44
CA ARG A 51 11.96 4.88 3.37
C ARG A 51 11.19 5.93 4.16
N GLY A 52 10.11 6.48 3.61
CA GLY A 52 9.30 7.48 4.32
C GLY A 52 8.63 6.90 5.57
N VAL A 53 7.73 5.95 5.32
CA VAL A 53 6.87 5.36 6.34
C VAL A 53 6.79 3.85 6.10
N GLU A 54 6.83 3.07 7.17
CA GLU A 54 6.59 1.62 7.12
C GLU A 54 5.58 1.21 8.20
N ILE A 55 4.46 0.64 7.77
CA ILE A 55 3.38 0.16 8.64
C ILE A 55 3.10 -1.30 8.32
N ARG A 56 3.44 -2.22 9.22
CA ARG A 56 3.30 -3.67 8.99
C ARG A 56 2.94 -4.41 10.26
N ASP A 57 2.31 -5.57 10.11
CA ASP A 57 2.12 -6.54 11.20
C ASP A 57 1.34 -5.95 12.41
N ASN A 58 0.32 -5.12 12.12
CA ASN A 58 -0.59 -4.56 13.12
C ASN A 58 -2.00 -5.16 12.91
N PRO A 59 -2.34 -6.32 13.51
CA PRO A 59 -3.50 -7.13 13.12
C PRO A 59 -4.86 -6.47 13.37
N LYS A 60 -4.95 -5.57 14.34
CA LYS A 60 -6.19 -4.84 14.68
C LYS A 60 -6.29 -3.48 14.01
N LEU A 61 -5.26 -3.08 13.26
CA LEU A 61 -5.23 -1.79 12.60
C LEU A 61 -6.18 -1.80 11.40
N CYS A 62 -7.03 -0.80 11.32
CA CYS A 62 -7.85 -0.49 10.16
C CYS A 62 -7.88 1.03 9.98
N ILE A 63 -8.31 1.48 8.80
CA ILE A 63 -8.47 2.90 8.48
C ILE A 63 -9.95 3.25 8.46
N GLU A 64 -10.35 4.30 9.18
CA GLU A 64 -11.72 4.80 9.13
C GLU A 64 -12.03 5.37 7.73
N THR A 65 -13.25 5.17 7.23
CA THR A 65 -13.67 5.55 5.86
C THR A 65 -13.35 7.00 5.51
N GLU A 66 -13.53 7.91 6.47
CA GLU A 66 -13.23 9.34 6.33
C GLU A 66 -11.76 9.65 6.03
N TYR A 67 -10.83 8.76 6.39
CA TYR A 67 -9.39 8.95 6.18
C TYR A 67 -8.82 8.18 5.00
N MET A 68 -9.59 7.28 4.38
CA MET A 68 -9.13 6.40 3.28
C MET A 68 -8.53 7.16 2.10
N HIS A 69 -9.03 8.36 1.83
CA HIS A 69 -8.62 9.20 0.70
C HIS A 69 -7.64 10.31 1.08
N THR A 70 -7.12 10.30 2.31
CA THR A 70 -6.07 11.24 2.70
C THR A 70 -4.77 10.93 1.98
N LYS A 71 -3.98 11.96 1.66
CA LYS A 71 -2.68 11.80 0.97
C LYS A 71 -1.77 10.82 1.71
N PHE A 72 -1.73 10.93 3.04
CA PHE A 72 -0.95 10.04 3.90
C PHE A 72 -1.37 8.57 3.72
N VAL A 73 -2.66 8.27 3.83
CA VAL A 73 -3.16 6.89 3.73
C VAL A 73 -2.91 6.32 2.34
N MET A 74 -3.25 7.07 1.29
CA MET A 74 -3.07 6.61 -0.08
C MET A 74 -1.61 6.29 -0.41
N GLN A 75 -0.67 7.04 0.17
CA GLN A 75 0.76 6.88 -0.09
C GLN A 75 1.42 5.81 0.79
N TYR A 76 1.02 5.68 2.06
CA TYR A 76 1.78 4.91 3.05
C TYR A 76 0.98 3.79 3.74
N ALA A 77 -0.35 3.81 3.67
CA ALA A 77 -1.22 2.89 4.39
C ALA A 77 -2.31 2.24 3.50
N ASN A 78 -2.15 2.29 2.18
CA ASN A 78 -3.17 1.80 1.23
C ASN A 78 -3.43 0.29 1.30
N HIS A 79 -2.49 -0.47 1.86
CA HIS A 79 -2.58 -1.91 2.09
C HIS A 79 -3.37 -2.27 3.35
N ILE A 80 -3.72 -1.27 4.17
CA ILE A 80 -4.49 -1.45 5.39
C ILE A 80 -5.97 -1.41 5.03
N LYS A 81 -6.72 -2.38 5.55
CA LYS A 81 -8.16 -2.47 5.32
C LYS A 81 -8.93 -1.31 5.94
N GLU A 82 -10.03 -0.95 5.29
CA GLU A 82 -11.02 -0.06 5.86
C GLU A 82 -11.71 -0.71 7.08
N CYS A 83 -11.99 0.07 8.11
CA CYS A 83 -12.71 -0.39 9.29
C CYS A 83 -14.16 -0.78 8.93
N GLY A 84 -14.62 -1.95 9.40
CA GLY A 84 -15.96 -2.44 9.10
C GLY A 84 -16.14 -2.99 7.67
N ALA A 85 -15.11 -2.95 6.82
CA ALA A 85 -15.14 -3.64 5.55
C ALA A 85 -15.27 -5.16 5.79
N PRO A 86 -16.19 -5.85 5.10
CA PRO A 86 -16.26 -7.29 5.19
C PRO A 86 -14.92 -7.86 4.76
N THR A 87 -14.30 -8.68 5.63
CA THR A 87 -13.16 -9.49 5.23
C THR A 87 -13.63 -10.35 4.07
N ARG A 88 -13.16 -10.04 2.85
CA ARG A 88 -13.18 -11.02 1.77
C ARG A 88 -12.29 -12.15 2.26
N GLU A 89 -12.89 -13.12 2.93
CA GLU A 89 -12.28 -14.42 3.16
C GLU A 89 -11.98 -14.97 1.77
N VAL A 90 -10.72 -14.85 1.35
CA VAL A 90 -10.19 -15.67 0.27
C VAL A 90 -10.16 -17.08 0.85
N SER A 91 -11.29 -17.76 0.73
CA SER A 91 -11.39 -19.19 0.94
C SER A 91 -10.45 -19.83 -0.08
N ASN A 92 -9.31 -20.32 0.41
CA ASN A 92 -8.48 -21.26 -0.31
C ASN A 92 -9.27 -22.57 -0.39
N SER A 93 -10.20 -22.66 -1.35
CA SER A 93 -10.70 -23.93 -1.81
C SER A 93 -9.59 -24.59 -2.63
N ASN A 94 -8.81 -25.43 -1.96
CA ASN A 94 -8.03 -26.46 -2.63
C ASN A 94 -9.01 -27.46 -3.24
N GLU A 95 -9.44 -27.23 -4.48
CA GLU A 95 -9.99 -28.27 -5.34
C GLU A 95 -9.22 -28.25 -6.66
N GLY A 96 -8.56 -29.36 -6.94
CA GLY A 96 -7.76 -29.56 -8.15
C GLY A 96 -8.60 -29.39 -9.41
N ALA A 97 -8.44 -28.25 -10.08
CA ALA A 97 -8.85 -28.06 -11.45
C ALA A 97 -7.63 -28.25 -12.36
N LYS A 98 -7.71 -29.26 -13.22
CA LYS A 98 -6.71 -29.59 -14.25
C LYS A 98 -6.30 -28.34 -15.00
N ALA A 99 -4.99 -28.09 -15.03
CA ALA A 99 -4.38 -27.09 -15.90
C ALA A 99 -4.67 -27.44 -17.37
N THR A 100 -5.62 -26.72 -17.98
CA THR A 100 -5.67 -26.58 -19.44
C THR A 100 -5.03 -25.25 -19.76
N VAL A 101 -3.77 -25.34 -20.17
CA VAL A 101 -2.94 -24.23 -20.62
C VAL A 101 -3.50 -23.71 -21.94
N VAL A 102 -4.30 -22.64 -21.92
CA VAL A 102 -4.65 -21.88 -23.15
C VAL A 102 -3.67 -20.71 -23.26
N PHE A 103 -2.46 -21.03 -23.72
CA PHE A 103 -1.37 -20.08 -23.98
C PHE A 103 -1.44 -19.51 -25.41
N TRP A 104 -2.59 -19.04 -25.90
CA TRP A 104 -2.67 -18.48 -27.25
C TRP A 104 -3.68 -17.33 -27.34
N ALA A 105 -3.24 -16.12 -27.01
CA ALA A 105 -3.96 -14.90 -27.44
C ALA A 105 -3.08 -13.65 -27.61
N TYR A 106 -1.88 -13.56 -27.02
CA TYR A 106 -1.09 -12.33 -27.04
C TYR A 106 0.13 -12.30 -27.99
N THR A 107 0.34 -13.34 -28.81
CA THR A 107 1.43 -13.36 -29.82
C THR A 107 0.99 -13.02 -31.25
N MET A 108 -0.31 -12.89 -31.54
CA MET A 108 -0.82 -12.61 -32.89
C MET A 108 -1.09 -11.12 -33.20
N ILE A 109 -0.93 -10.21 -32.24
CA ILE A 109 -1.17 -8.77 -32.47
C ILE A 109 0.12 -8.03 -32.88
N MET A 110 1.32 -8.57 -32.61
CA MET A 110 2.59 -7.93 -32.99
C MET A 110 3.16 -8.31 -34.36
N LEU A 111 2.53 -9.26 -35.09
CA LEU A 111 2.97 -9.67 -36.44
C LEU A 111 2.20 -9.01 -37.59
N VAL A 112 1.15 -8.23 -37.30
CA VAL A 112 0.39 -7.49 -38.34
C VAL A 112 0.94 -6.06 -38.57
N LEU A 113 1.75 -5.53 -37.65
CA LEU A 113 2.37 -4.20 -37.80
C LEU A 113 3.77 -4.23 -38.43
N SER A 114 4.39 -5.41 -38.59
CA SER A 114 5.73 -5.56 -39.17
C SER A 114 5.71 -5.98 -40.65
N SER A 115 4.54 -6.23 -41.24
CA SER A 115 4.37 -6.66 -42.64
C SER A 115 3.83 -5.56 -43.60
N ARG A 116 3.67 -4.31 -43.12
CA ARG A 116 3.30 -3.15 -43.97
C ARG A 116 4.43 -2.14 -44.24
N PHE A 117 5.68 -2.49 -43.95
CA PHE A 117 6.86 -1.71 -44.36
C PHE A 117 7.78 -2.53 -45.28
N ARG A 118 7.22 -3.10 -46.35
CA ARG A 118 8.03 -3.58 -47.48
C ARG A 118 7.20 -3.71 -48.77
N ARG A 119 6.92 -2.59 -49.43
CA ARG A 119 6.89 -2.47 -50.91
C ARG A 119 6.55 -1.05 -51.35
N ILE A 120 7.46 -0.54 -52.19
CA ILE A 120 7.44 0.69 -53.01
C ILE A 120 7.86 1.94 -52.27
#